data_AF-A0A328DMH4-F1
#
_entry.id   AF-A0A328DMH4-F1
#
_cell.length_a   1.000
_cell.length_b   1.000
_cell.length_c   1.000
_cell.angle_alpha   90.00
_cell.angle_beta   90.00
_cell.angle_gamma   90.00
#
_symmetry.space_group_name_H-M   'P 1'
#
loop_
_entity.id
_entity.type
_entity.pdbx_description
1 polymer ?
#
loop_
_entity_poly.entity_id
_entity_poly.type
_entity_poly.pdbx_seq_one_letter_code
_entity_poly.pdbx_strand_id
1 'polypeptide(L)'
;MVICFPFQNKHPKGSSLYQKDSHFWYLHFLQMKESLLLCHIIPSLSGAAATHPNPKESRRKLRRSEGFLFNPSSSIFSEAFSFFSRMGQTFGCLQVDQSNAVVKEHFGRYDSVMEPGCHCVPWCFGYRAAGTLSLRVQPIDVRCETKTKDNVFVTVVASIQYRVLAEKASDAFYKLSNTKSQIQSYVFDVIRASVPRLTLDAAFEQKNDIAKAVEEELEKAMSAYGLEIVQTLIVDIEPDTHVKRAMNEINAAARLRVAANEKAEAEKILQIKKAEGEAESKYLSGLGIARQRQAIVDGLRDSVLAFSENVPGTTAKDIMDMVLVTQYFDTMKEIGSSSKSSAVFIPHGPGAVKDIASQIREGLLQASSVEHA
;
A
#
# COMPACT_ATOMS: atom_id res chain seq x y z
N MET A 1 7.01 -55.19 -41.29
CA MET A 1 7.90 -54.88 -40.16
C MET A 1 7.28 -53.71 -39.41
N VAL A 2 6.34 -54.02 -38.51
CA VAL A 2 5.68 -53.10 -37.58
C VAL A 2 5.88 -53.78 -36.24
N ILE A 3 6.63 -53.16 -35.34
CA ILE A 3 6.97 -53.73 -34.04
C ILE A 3 5.98 -53.18 -33.02
N CYS A 4 5.28 -54.11 -32.39
CA CYS A 4 4.32 -53.95 -31.31
C CYS A 4 4.96 -54.41 -29.98
N PHE A 5 4.25 -54.13 -28.86
CA PHE A 5 4.43 -54.55 -27.45
C PHE A 5 5.01 -53.50 -26.46
N PRO A 6 4.64 -53.54 -25.16
CA PRO A 6 3.29 -53.30 -24.60
C PRO A 6 3.36 -52.45 -23.30
N PHE A 7 2.23 -52.00 -22.74
CA PHE A 7 2.20 -51.67 -21.31
C PHE A 7 0.91 -52.13 -20.62
N GLN A 8 1.11 -52.82 -19.51
CA GLN A 8 0.12 -53.60 -18.78
C GLN A 8 -0.76 -52.76 -17.86
N ASN A 9 -1.95 -53.32 -17.70
CA ASN A 9 -3.08 -52.95 -16.87
C ASN A 9 -2.82 -53.28 -15.38
N LYS A 10 -3.19 -52.39 -14.45
CA LYS A 10 -3.48 -52.73 -13.04
C LYS A 10 -4.49 -51.74 -12.44
N HIS A 11 -5.74 -52.19 -12.30
CA HIS A 11 -6.69 -51.73 -11.28
C HIS A 11 -6.32 -52.34 -9.91
N PRO A 12 -6.77 -51.75 -8.78
CA PRO A 12 -8.04 -52.19 -8.20
C PRO A 12 -8.91 -51.11 -7.51
N LYS A 13 -10.22 -51.22 -7.76
CA LYS A 13 -11.39 -51.27 -6.84
C LYS A 13 -11.67 -50.16 -5.79
N GLY A 14 -12.91 -49.66 -5.86
CA GLY A 14 -13.74 -49.11 -4.78
C GLY A 14 -14.86 -48.21 -5.34
N SER A 15 -15.98 -48.73 -5.87
CA SER A 15 -17.31 -48.89 -5.21
C SER A 15 -17.73 -47.68 -4.35
N SER A 16 -18.89 -47.03 -4.48
CA SER A 16 -20.18 -47.39 -5.09
C SER A 16 -21.22 -46.25 -4.89
N LEU A 17 -22.19 -46.18 -5.82
CA LEU A 17 -23.63 -45.81 -5.66
C LEU A 17 -24.14 -44.36 -5.87
N TYR A 18 -25.35 -44.34 -6.48
CA TYR A 18 -26.26 -43.27 -6.94
C TYR A 18 -25.93 -42.65 -8.31
N GLN A 19 -26.35 -43.18 -9.47
CA GLN A 19 -27.63 -43.69 -9.98
C GLN A 19 -28.67 -42.61 -10.36
N LYS A 20 -28.72 -42.37 -11.68
CA LYS A 20 -29.85 -42.10 -12.61
C LYS A 20 -31.03 -41.27 -12.11
N ASP A 21 -31.41 -40.27 -12.93
CA ASP A 21 -32.67 -40.39 -13.69
C ASP A 21 -32.67 -39.51 -14.95
N SER A 22 -33.08 -40.16 -16.03
CA SER A 22 -33.19 -39.64 -17.39
C SER A 22 -34.46 -40.22 -17.99
N HIS A 23 -35.53 -39.45 -18.04
CA HIS A 23 -36.79 -39.69 -18.75
C HIS A 23 -37.49 -38.31 -18.77
N PHE A 24 -38.19 -37.82 -19.79
CA PHE A 24 -38.50 -38.29 -21.12
C PHE A 24 -39.14 -37.07 -21.78
N TRP A 25 -38.72 -36.71 -22.99
CA TRP A 25 -39.50 -35.87 -23.88
C TRP A 25 -40.84 -36.55 -24.20
N TYR A 26 -41.97 -35.85 -24.15
CA TYR A 26 -43.05 -35.88 -25.16
C TYR A 26 -44.29 -35.05 -24.72
N LEU A 27 -44.93 -34.42 -25.71
CA LEU A 27 -46.25 -33.74 -25.74
C LEU A 27 -46.28 -32.34 -25.10
N HIS A 28 -46.24 -31.23 -25.85
CA HIS A 28 -47.11 -30.77 -26.95
C HIS A 28 -48.59 -30.68 -26.54
N PHE A 29 -49.17 -29.49 -26.76
CA PHE A 29 -50.58 -29.09 -26.69
C PHE A 29 -51.13 -28.44 -25.39
N LEU A 30 -51.73 -27.25 -25.59
CA LEU A 30 -52.51 -26.38 -24.69
C LEU A 30 -51.74 -25.59 -23.60
N GLN A 31 -51.62 -24.27 -23.76
CA GLN A 31 -52.62 -23.31 -23.26
C GLN A 31 -52.18 -21.86 -23.56
N MET A 32 -52.83 -21.27 -24.57
CA MET A 32 -52.85 -19.83 -24.82
C MET A 32 -54.32 -19.42 -24.66
N LYS A 33 -54.67 -18.89 -23.47
CA LYS A 33 -55.83 -18.03 -23.16
C LYS A 33 -56.09 -18.11 -21.65
N GLU A 34 -55.73 -17.06 -20.93
CA GLU A 34 -56.72 -16.27 -20.21
C GLU A 34 -56.06 -14.99 -19.70
N SER A 35 -56.67 -13.88 -20.08
CA SER A 35 -56.41 -12.54 -19.60
C SER A 35 -57.53 -12.17 -18.66
N LEU A 36 -57.19 -11.34 -17.66
CA LEU A 36 -58.03 -10.43 -16.88
C LEU A 36 -58.65 -10.93 -15.57
N LEU A 37 -58.58 -9.98 -14.61
CA LEU A 37 -59.37 -9.78 -13.39
C LEU A 37 -58.92 -10.54 -12.13
N LEU A 38 -58.26 -9.84 -11.20
CA LEU A 38 -58.96 -9.05 -10.17
C LEU A 38 -58.00 -8.30 -9.22
N CYS A 39 -58.23 -7.00 -9.12
CA CYS A 39 -57.82 -6.13 -8.02
C CYS A 39 -58.72 -6.37 -6.81
N HIS A 40 -58.16 -6.64 -5.63
CA HIS A 40 -58.78 -6.26 -4.35
C HIS A 40 -57.73 -6.03 -3.24
N ILE A 41 -57.48 -4.74 -2.99
CA ILE A 41 -57.33 -4.00 -1.73
C ILE A 41 -57.39 -4.85 -0.42
N ILE A 42 -56.35 -4.79 0.42
CA ILE A 42 -56.38 -4.45 1.88
C ILE A 42 -54.97 -3.96 2.33
N PRO A 43 -54.82 -2.81 3.02
CA PRO A 43 -53.62 -2.46 3.78
C PRO A 43 -53.84 -2.62 5.31
N SER A 44 -52.82 -3.06 6.07
CA SER A 44 -52.84 -2.91 7.54
C SER A 44 -51.47 -2.60 8.14
N LEU A 45 -51.41 -1.37 8.64
CA LEU A 45 -50.60 -0.76 9.70
C LEU A 45 -49.87 -1.62 10.76
N SER A 46 -48.74 -1.02 11.19
CA SER A 46 -48.27 -0.79 12.58
C SER A 46 -47.17 -1.69 13.16
N GLY A 47 -46.15 -1.04 13.72
CA GLY A 47 -45.16 -1.65 14.62
C GLY A 47 -43.84 -0.88 14.72
N ALA A 48 -43.84 0.21 15.49
CA ALA A 48 -42.67 1.04 15.79
C ALA A 48 -41.71 0.41 16.81
N ALA A 49 -40.40 0.70 16.70
CA ALA A 49 -39.51 0.86 17.85
C ALA A 49 -38.23 1.62 17.43
N ALA A 50 -37.98 2.74 18.10
CA ALA A 50 -36.82 3.60 17.94
C ALA A 50 -35.90 3.48 19.16
N THR A 51 -34.59 3.47 18.96
CA THR A 51 -33.58 4.00 19.91
C THR A 51 -32.35 4.49 19.13
N HIS A 52 -31.98 5.74 19.39
CA HIS A 52 -30.85 6.54 18.89
C HIS A 52 -29.87 6.80 20.08
N PRO A 53 -28.70 7.49 19.95
CA PRO A 53 -27.76 7.66 18.82
C PRO A 53 -26.22 7.78 19.18
N ASN A 54 -25.35 7.61 18.15
CA ASN A 54 -24.06 8.32 17.82
C ASN A 54 -22.82 8.30 18.78
N PRO A 55 -21.56 8.64 18.34
CA PRO A 55 -21.20 9.47 17.18
C PRO A 55 -19.99 9.08 16.29
N LYS A 56 -20.01 9.68 15.08
CA LYS A 56 -18.95 9.84 14.04
C LYS A 56 -18.86 8.64 13.10
N GLU A 57 -19.41 8.70 11.89
CA GLU A 57 -18.78 9.39 10.74
C GLU A 57 -19.77 9.41 9.56
N SER A 58 -20.20 10.61 9.12
CA SER A 58 -20.71 10.93 7.76
C SER A 58 -21.60 12.18 7.79
N ARG A 59 -20.97 13.35 7.67
CA ARG A 59 -21.64 14.56 7.17
C ARG A 59 -20.85 15.10 6.00
N ARG A 60 -21.36 14.84 4.80
CA ARG A 60 -21.52 15.82 3.72
C ARG A 60 -22.43 15.21 2.64
N LYS A 61 -23.73 15.20 2.94
CA LYS A 61 -24.79 15.04 1.94
C LYS A 61 -25.76 16.21 2.14
N LEU A 62 -25.48 17.31 1.43
CA LEU A 62 -26.42 18.41 1.21
C LEU A 62 -25.94 19.22 -0.01
N ARG A 63 -26.23 18.70 -1.20
CA ARG A 63 -26.78 19.49 -2.30
C ARG A 63 -27.79 18.61 -3.03
N ARG A 64 -29.06 18.94 -2.76
CA ARG A 64 -30.27 18.50 -3.42
C ARG A 64 -30.53 19.47 -4.58
N SER A 65 -31.40 19.05 -5.51
CA SER A 65 -31.94 19.71 -6.72
C SER A 65 -31.03 19.60 -7.96
N GLU A 66 -31.42 19.02 -9.09
CA GLU A 66 -32.69 18.54 -9.65
C GLU A 66 -32.35 17.59 -10.80
N GLY A 67 -33.16 16.55 -11.04
CA GLY A 67 -32.87 15.58 -12.10
C GLY A 67 -33.88 14.44 -12.08
N PHE A 68 -35.03 14.74 -12.68
CA PHE A 68 -36.20 13.88 -12.87
C PHE A 68 -35.85 12.52 -13.49
N LEU A 69 -36.37 11.46 -12.85
CA LEU A 69 -36.87 10.18 -13.37
C LEU A 69 -36.64 9.86 -14.87
N PHE A 70 -35.99 8.73 -15.14
CA PHE A 70 -36.48 7.76 -16.13
C PHE A 70 -35.89 6.36 -15.84
N ASN A 71 -36.63 5.54 -15.09
CA ASN A 71 -36.40 4.10 -14.97
C ASN A 71 -37.25 3.42 -16.05
N PRO A 72 -36.68 2.69 -17.03
CA PRO A 72 -37.48 1.96 -18.00
C PRO A 72 -37.80 0.57 -17.43
N SER A 73 -38.79 0.49 -16.54
CA SER A 73 -39.46 -0.77 -16.23
C SER A 73 -40.67 -0.94 -17.15
N SER A 74 -40.43 -1.45 -18.36
CA SER A 74 -41.52 -1.95 -19.22
C SER A 74 -40.96 -2.97 -20.20
N SER A 75 -41.13 -4.24 -19.86
CA SER A 75 -40.93 -5.40 -20.75
C SER A 75 -41.67 -5.26 -22.09
N ILE A 76 -42.75 -4.46 -22.12
CA ILE A 76 -43.60 -4.24 -23.30
C ILE A 76 -42.93 -3.33 -24.35
N PHE A 77 -42.10 -2.35 -23.95
CA PHE A 77 -41.37 -1.49 -24.90
C PHE A 77 -40.16 -2.19 -25.51
N SER A 78 -39.53 -3.10 -24.76
CA SER A 78 -38.46 -3.97 -25.26
C SER A 78 -39.01 -4.98 -26.28
N GLU A 79 -40.20 -5.55 -26.03
CA GLU A 79 -40.88 -6.46 -26.94
C GLU A 79 -41.41 -5.76 -28.20
N ALA A 80 -41.93 -4.53 -28.10
CA ALA A 80 -42.39 -3.79 -29.29
C ALA A 80 -41.24 -3.34 -30.21
N PHE A 81 -40.08 -2.98 -29.64
CA PHE A 81 -38.89 -2.63 -30.42
C PHE A 81 -38.28 -3.86 -31.11
N SER A 82 -38.28 -5.02 -30.42
CA SER A 82 -37.87 -6.29 -31.02
C SER A 82 -38.89 -6.83 -32.04
N PHE A 83 -40.18 -6.53 -31.89
CA PHE A 83 -41.22 -6.84 -32.88
C PHE A 83 -41.13 -5.98 -34.14
N PHE A 84 -40.77 -4.69 -34.03
CA PHE A 84 -40.51 -3.82 -35.19
C PHE A 84 -39.20 -4.21 -35.92
N SER A 85 -38.17 -4.61 -35.16
CA SER A 85 -36.94 -5.20 -35.72
C SER A 85 -37.22 -6.51 -36.49
N ARG A 86 -38.13 -7.35 -35.99
CA ARG A 86 -38.56 -8.59 -36.67
C ARG A 86 -39.49 -8.35 -37.86
N MET A 87 -40.38 -7.35 -37.82
CA MET A 87 -41.21 -6.98 -38.98
C MET A 87 -40.42 -6.26 -40.07
N GLY A 88 -39.36 -5.51 -39.73
CA GLY A 88 -38.47 -4.86 -40.71
C GLY A 88 -37.79 -5.84 -41.68
N GLN A 89 -37.61 -7.12 -41.27
CA GLN A 89 -37.12 -8.18 -42.16
C GLN A 89 -38.07 -8.51 -43.31
N THR A 90 -39.37 -8.21 -43.21
CA THR A 90 -40.32 -8.42 -44.31
C THR A 90 -40.23 -7.35 -45.41
N PHE A 91 -39.69 -6.16 -45.10
CA PHE A 91 -39.45 -5.08 -46.06
C PHE A 91 -37.98 -4.89 -46.43
N GLY A 92 -37.10 -5.81 -45.98
CA GLY A 92 -35.67 -5.70 -46.23
C GLY A 92 -35.00 -4.47 -45.59
N CYS A 93 -35.65 -3.77 -44.66
CA CYS A 93 -35.04 -2.60 -44.02
C CYS A 93 -34.18 -3.06 -42.84
N LEU A 94 -32.86 -2.86 -42.95
CA LEU A 94 -31.87 -3.14 -41.91
C LEU A 94 -31.42 -1.82 -41.28
N GLN A 95 -31.61 -1.70 -39.97
CA GLN A 95 -31.06 -0.60 -39.19
C GLN A 95 -29.67 -0.99 -38.66
N VAL A 96 -28.68 -0.14 -38.92
CA VAL A 96 -27.30 -0.30 -38.40
C VAL A 96 -27.11 0.68 -37.25
N ASP A 97 -26.75 0.15 -36.08
CA ASP A 97 -26.48 0.96 -34.89
C ASP A 97 -25.21 1.82 -35.04
N GLN A 98 -25.17 2.92 -34.30
CA GLN A 98 -23.99 3.78 -34.25
C GLN A 98 -22.74 3.01 -33.79
N SER A 99 -21.63 3.22 -34.50
CA SER A 99 -20.34 2.55 -34.28
C SER A 99 -20.32 1.05 -34.62
N ASN A 100 -21.30 0.57 -35.37
CA ASN A 100 -21.26 -0.73 -36.02
C ASN A 100 -21.21 -0.53 -37.54
N ALA A 101 -20.50 -1.42 -38.23
CA ALA A 101 -20.45 -1.50 -39.69
C ALA A 101 -20.98 -2.86 -40.12
N VAL A 102 -21.84 -2.89 -41.13
CA VAL A 102 -22.37 -4.15 -41.68
C VAL A 102 -21.82 -4.36 -43.07
N VAL A 103 -21.29 -5.56 -43.32
CA VAL A 103 -20.80 -5.92 -44.65
C VAL A 103 -21.96 -6.48 -45.48
N LYS A 104 -22.21 -5.85 -46.62
CA LYS A 104 -23.26 -6.24 -47.57
C LYS A 104 -22.67 -7.14 -48.65
N GLU A 105 -23.34 -8.26 -48.88
CA GLU A 105 -23.03 -9.20 -49.96
C GLU A 105 -24.17 -9.26 -50.98
N HIS A 106 -23.81 -9.50 -52.23
CA HIS A 106 -24.73 -9.79 -53.32
C HIS A 106 -24.38 -11.18 -53.89
N PHE A 107 -25.26 -12.16 -53.67
CA PHE A 107 -25.03 -13.58 -54.01
C PHE A 107 -23.64 -14.11 -53.55
N GLY A 108 -23.19 -13.69 -52.37
CA GLY A 108 -21.90 -14.10 -51.78
C GLY A 108 -20.67 -13.32 -52.29
N ARG A 109 -20.84 -12.36 -53.20
CA ARG A 109 -19.80 -11.40 -53.57
C ARG A 109 -19.90 -10.17 -52.67
N TYR A 110 -18.77 -9.66 -52.22
CA TYR A 110 -18.69 -8.37 -51.53
C TYR A 110 -19.25 -7.23 -52.43
N ASP A 111 -20.20 -6.46 -51.90
CA ASP A 111 -20.81 -5.30 -52.57
C ASP A 111 -20.30 -3.98 -51.96
N SER A 112 -20.65 -3.72 -50.69
CA SER A 112 -20.24 -2.50 -49.98
C SER A 112 -20.33 -2.65 -48.45
N VAL A 113 -19.71 -1.71 -47.73
CA VAL A 113 -19.87 -1.57 -46.27
C VAL A 113 -20.97 -0.55 -45.98
N MET A 114 -21.88 -0.89 -45.07
CA MET A 114 -23.00 -0.05 -44.66
C MET A 114 -22.61 0.75 -43.41
N GLU A 115 -22.67 2.07 -43.54
CA GLU A 115 -22.49 3.02 -42.43
C GLU A 115 -23.72 3.08 -41.51
N PRO A 116 -23.61 3.65 -40.30
CA PRO A 116 -24.75 3.80 -39.38
C PRO A 116 -25.94 4.52 -40.03
N GLY A 117 -27.12 3.91 -39.95
CA GLY A 117 -28.32 4.40 -40.62
C GLY A 117 -29.34 3.31 -40.94
N CYS A 118 -30.46 3.71 -41.53
CA CYS A 118 -31.48 2.79 -42.01
C CYS A 118 -31.26 2.53 -43.50
N HIS A 119 -31.03 1.27 -43.86
CA HIS A 119 -30.74 0.86 -45.23
C HIS A 119 -31.70 -0.22 -45.70
N CYS A 120 -32.11 -0.17 -46.97
CA CYS A 120 -32.95 -1.19 -47.57
C CYS A 120 -32.08 -2.25 -48.27
N VAL A 121 -32.04 -3.45 -47.71
CA VAL A 121 -31.40 -4.66 -48.22
C VAL A 121 -32.49 -5.69 -48.56
N PRO A 122 -33.12 -5.60 -49.74
CA PRO A 122 -34.18 -6.53 -50.12
C PRO A 122 -33.60 -7.92 -50.40
N TRP A 123 -33.95 -8.89 -49.54
CA TRP A 123 -33.50 -10.28 -49.63
C TRP A 123 -33.88 -10.96 -50.96
N CYS A 124 -35.02 -10.56 -51.55
CA CYS A 124 -35.53 -11.13 -52.81
C CYS A 124 -34.61 -10.90 -54.03
N PHE A 125 -33.70 -9.93 -53.97
CA PHE A 125 -32.72 -9.65 -55.03
C PHE A 125 -31.33 -10.25 -54.74
N GLY A 126 -31.21 -11.17 -53.77
CA GLY A 126 -29.96 -11.83 -53.44
C GLY A 126 -28.98 -10.98 -52.63
N TYR A 127 -29.42 -9.83 -52.10
CA TYR A 127 -28.66 -9.06 -51.13
C TYR A 127 -28.79 -9.65 -49.72
N ARG A 128 -27.67 -9.83 -49.04
CA ARG A 128 -27.61 -10.37 -47.68
C ARG A 128 -26.60 -9.59 -46.85
N ALA A 129 -26.93 -9.35 -45.58
CA ALA A 129 -25.96 -8.89 -44.59
C ALA A 129 -25.12 -10.10 -44.12
N ALA A 130 -23.81 -10.06 -44.37
CA ALA A 130 -22.90 -11.16 -44.04
C ALA A 130 -22.61 -11.23 -42.54
N GLY A 131 -22.35 -10.06 -41.95
CA GLY A 131 -22.04 -9.92 -40.54
C GLY A 131 -21.92 -8.46 -40.12
N THR A 132 -22.05 -8.25 -38.81
CA THR A 132 -21.87 -6.96 -38.14
C THR A 132 -20.49 -6.90 -37.49
N LEU A 133 -19.72 -5.87 -37.79
CA LEU A 133 -18.47 -5.53 -37.13
C LEU A 133 -18.64 -4.31 -36.22
N SER A 134 -18.12 -4.40 -35.00
CA SER A 134 -18.06 -3.25 -34.09
C SER A 134 -16.81 -2.42 -34.38
N LEU A 135 -16.99 -1.12 -34.59
CA LEU A 135 -15.91 -0.14 -34.73
C LEU A 135 -15.42 0.37 -33.36
N ARG A 136 -16.11 0.01 -32.27
CA ARG A 136 -15.71 0.37 -30.90
C ARG A 136 -14.41 -0.33 -30.51
N VAL A 137 -13.66 0.29 -29.61
CA VAL A 137 -12.46 -0.30 -29.01
C VAL A 137 -12.83 -1.54 -28.23
N GLN A 138 -12.11 -2.64 -28.47
CA GLN A 138 -12.30 -3.93 -27.82
C GLN A 138 -11.03 -4.34 -27.08
N PRO A 139 -11.14 -4.76 -25.81
CA PRO A 139 -10.02 -5.35 -25.09
C PRO A 139 -9.88 -6.84 -25.40
N ILE A 140 -8.63 -7.30 -25.51
CA ILE A 140 -8.26 -8.72 -25.47
C ILE A 140 -7.21 -8.91 -24.37
N ASP A 141 -7.52 -9.80 -23.44
CA ASP A 141 -6.56 -10.27 -22.45
C ASP A 141 -5.80 -11.49 -22.99
N VAL A 142 -4.49 -11.45 -22.85
CA VAL A 142 -3.56 -12.48 -23.32
C VAL A 142 -2.70 -12.91 -22.15
N ARG A 143 -2.66 -14.21 -21.88
CA ARG A 143 -1.82 -14.81 -20.85
C ARG A 143 -0.78 -15.69 -21.51
N CYS A 144 0.48 -15.40 -21.28
CA CYS A 144 1.58 -16.12 -21.90
C CYS A 144 2.57 -16.62 -20.84
N GLU A 145 2.81 -17.92 -20.82
CA GLU A 145 3.87 -18.51 -20.01
C GLU A 145 5.20 -18.46 -20.78
N THR A 146 6.22 -17.96 -20.10
CA THR A 146 7.59 -17.84 -20.64
C THR A 146 8.63 -18.02 -19.54
N LYS A 147 9.89 -18.17 -19.95
CA LYS A 147 11.04 -18.24 -19.04
C LYS A 147 11.82 -16.93 -19.10
N THR A 148 12.31 -16.46 -17.97
CA THR A 148 13.26 -15.35 -17.91
C THR A 148 14.69 -15.82 -18.14
N LYS A 149 15.64 -14.87 -18.22
CA LYS A 149 17.09 -15.16 -18.30
C LYS A 149 17.60 -16.00 -17.12
N ASP A 150 16.96 -15.88 -15.96
CA ASP A 150 17.29 -16.62 -14.74
C ASP A 150 16.64 -18.02 -14.69
N ASN A 151 16.05 -18.48 -15.80
CA ASN A 151 15.35 -19.76 -15.92
C ASN A 151 14.18 -19.92 -14.92
N VAL A 152 13.55 -18.81 -14.54
CA VAL A 152 12.31 -18.80 -13.74
C VAL A 152 11.12 -18.79 -14.69
N PHE A 153 10.14 -19.65 -14.42
CA PHE A 153 8.86 -19.63 -15.13
C PHE A 153 8.01 -18.45 -14.65
N VAL A 154 7.56 -17.64 -15.59
CA VAL A 154 6.70 -16.48 -15.34
C VAL A 154 5.49 -16.49 -16.28
N THR A 155 4.34 -16.10 -15.75
CA THR A 155 3.12 -15.87 -16.52
C THR A 155 2.97 -14.37 -16.73
N VAL A 156 3.06 -13.92 -17.98
CA VAL A 156 2.85 -12.53 -18.36
C VAL A 156 1.41 -12.34 -18.78
N VAL A 157 0.72 -11.38 -18.16
CA VAL A 157 -0.65 -10.98 -18.50
C VAL A 157 -0.60 -9.64 -19.21
N ALA A 158 -1.03 -9.62 -20.47
CA ALA A 158 -1.13 -8.42 -21.28
C ALA A 158 -2.59 -8.14 -21.67
N SER A 159 -2.97 -6.86 -21.69
CA SER A 159 -4.25 -6.38 -22.18
C SER A 159 -3.99 -5.51 -23.41
N ILE A 160 -4.64 -5.85 -24.52
CA ILE A 160 -4.47 -5.17 -25.80
C ILE A 160 -5.80 -4.57 -26.20
N GLN A 161 -5.78 -3.27 -26.50
CA GLN A 161 -6.93 -2.56 -27.01
C GLN A 161 -6.74 -2.36 -28.50
N TYR A 162 -7.73 -2.81 -29.28
CA TYR A 162 -7.73 -2.65 -30.73
C TYR A 162 -9.10 -2.17 -31.20
N ARG A 163 -9.12 -1.55 -32.38
CA ARG A 163 -10.36 -1.18 -33.08
C ARG A 163 -10.22 -1.42 -34.57
N VAL A 164 -11.36 -1.59 -35.24
CA VAL A 164 -11.41 -1.69 -36.70
C VAL A 164 -11.50 -0.29 -37.29
N LEU A 165 -10.69 0.00 -38.31
CA LEU A 165 -10.80 1.25 -39.07
C LEU A 165 -12.03 1.22 -39.96
N ALA A 166 -12.86 2.26 -39.92
CA ALA A 166 -14.10 2.32 -40.71
C ALA A 166 -13.85 2.19 -42.22
N GLU A 167 -12.79 2.82 -42.73
CA GLU A 167 -12.40 2.78 -44.15
C GLU A 167 -11.98 1.38 -44.62
N LYS A 168 -11.47 0.53 -43.72
CA LYS A 168 -10.95 -0.81 -44.01
C LYS A 168 -11.79 -1.93 -43.38
N ALA A 169 -13.06 -1.66 -43.09
CA ALA A 169 -13.93 -2.64 -42.45
C ALA A 169 -14.16 -3.91 -43.30
N SER A 170 -14.16 -3.79 -44.64
CA SER A 170 -14.24 -4.94 -45.55
C SER A 170 -13.03 -5.87 -45.43
N ASP A 171 -11.84 -5.27 -45.39
CA ASP A 171 -10.58 -5.98 -45.27
C ASP A 171 -10.50 -6.73 -43.93
N ALA A 172 -10.90 -6.07 -42.85
CA ALA A 172 -10.93 -6.67 -41.52
C ALA A 172 -11.90 -7.87 -41.43
N PHE A 173 -13.01 -7.84 -42.17
CA PHE A 173 -14.01 -8.92 -42.17
C PHE A 173 -13.55 -10.15 -42.98
N TYR A 174 -12.98 -9.93 -44.17
CA TYR A 174 -12.69 -11.04 -45.09
C TYR A 174 -11.25 -11.57 -45.01
N LYS A 175 -10.28 -10.75 -44.60
CA LYS A 175 -8.87 -11.20 -44.56
C LYS A 175 -8.57 -12.09 -43.36
N LEU A 176 -9.25 -11.89 -42.23
CA LEU A 176 -9.01 -12.63 -40.99
C LEU A 176 -10.25 -13.41 -40.57
N SER A 177 -10.11 -14.73 -40.42
CA SER A 177 -11.19 -15.58 -39.90
C SER A 177 -11.38 -15.42 -38.39
N ASN A 178 -10.29 -15.33 -37.62
CA ASN A 178 -10.31 -15.12 -36.17
C ASN A 178 -9.26 -14.11 -35.72
N THR A 179 -9.67 -12.84 -35.66
CA THR A 179 -8.83 -11.71 -35.25
C THR A 179 -8.20 -11.91 -33.88
N LYS A 180 -8.95 -12.42 -32.89
CA LYS A 180 -8.47 -12.57 -31.51
C LYS A 180 -7.32 -13.57 -31.42
N SER A 181 -7.49 -14.73 -32.07
CA SER A 181 -6.45 -15.76 -32.10
C SER A 181 -5.20 -15.27 -32.85
N GLN A 182 -5.36 -14.48 -33.91
CA GLN A 182 -4.23 -13.96 -34.65
C GLN A 182 -3.42 -12.97 -33.80
N ILE A 183 -4.08 -12.01 -33.16
CA ILE A 183 -3.44 -11.05 -32.24
C ILE A 183 -2.70 -11.79 -31.12
N GLN A 184 -3.33 -12.80 -30.50
CA GLN A 184 -2.71 -13.61 -29.46
C GLN A 184 -1.40 -14.28 -29.93
N SER A 185 -1.39 -14.85 -31.14
CA SER A 185 -0.20 -15.51 -31.69
C SER A 185 0.98 -14.55 -31.88
N TYR A 186 0.75 -13.34 -32.39
CA TYR A 186 1.80 -12.33 -32.53
C TYR A 186 2.34 -11.86 -31.18
N VAL A 187 1.44 -11.63 -30.22
CA VAL A 187 1.82 -11.22 -28.87
C VAL A 187 2.65 -12.30 -28.19
N PHE A 188 2.27 -13.56 -28.36
CA PHE A 188 3.02 -14.70 -27.86
C PHE A 188 4.43 -14.78 -28.45
N ASP A 189 4.59 -14.52 -29.73
CA ASP A 189 5.90 -14.51 -30.39
C ASP A 189 6.81 -13.40 -29.81
N VAL A 190 6.29 -12.17 -29.71
CA VAL A 190 7.06 -11.03 -29.19
C VAL A 190 7.42 -11.20 -27.71
N ILE A 191 6.48 -11.64 -26.87
CA ILE A 191 6.75 -11.88 -25.44
C ILE A 191 7.80 -12.99 -25.27
N ARG A 192 7.72 -14.08 -26.06
CA ARG A 192 8.69 -15.18 -26.00
C ARG A 192 10.06 -14.82 -26.58
N ALA A 193 10.15 -13.82 -27.45
CA ALA A 193 11.42 -13.31 -27.95
C ALA A 193 12.09 -12.33 -26.97
N SER A 194 11.30 -11.48 -26.30
CA SER A 194 11.79 -10.37 -25.48
C SER A 194 12.06 -10.76 -24.02
N VAL A 195 11.15 -11.47 -23.36
CA VAL A 195 11.25 -11.77 -21.92
C VAL A 195 12.47 -12.64 -21.55
N PRO A 196 12.86 -13.68 -22.32
CA PRO A 196 14.02 -14.50 -21.97
C PRO A 196 15.36 -13.75 -21.98
N ARG A 197 15.42 -12.55 -22.57
CA ARG A 197 16.63 -11.72 -22.60
C ARG A 197 16.83 -10.92 -21.30
N LEU A 198 15.77 -10.77 -20.51
CA LEU A 198 15.72 -9.98 -19.28
C LEU A 198 15.77 -10.88 -18.04
N THR A 199 16.41 -10.40 -16.97
CA THR A 199 16.29 -11.02 -15.64
C THR A 199 14.90 -10.79 -15.07
N LEU A 200 14.52 -11.55 -14.04
CA LEU A 200 13.19 -11.42 -13.43
C LEU A 200 12.93 -9.99 -12.94
N ASP A 201 13.88 -9.41 -12.21
CA ASP A 201 13.78 -8.04 -11.68
C ASP A 201 13.74 -7.00 -12.81
N ALA A 202 14.58 -7.14 -13.84
CA ALA A 202 14.58 -6.23 -14.98
C ALA A 202 13.27 -6.29 -15.76
N ALA A 203 12.64 -7.47 -15.88
CA ALA A 203 11.34 -7.60 -16.53
C ALA A 203 10.22 -6.87 -15.74
N PHE A 204 10.34 -6.77 -14.42
CA PHE A 204 9.42 -5.98 -13.59
C PHE A 204 9.67 -4.47 -13.68
N GLU A 205 10.93 -4.05 -13.76
CA GLU A 205 11.30 -2.64 -13.91
C GLU A 205 10.98 -2.11 -15.31
N GLN A 206 11.24 -2.90 -16.35
CA GLN A 206 11.13 -2.53 -17.77
C GLN A 206 9.83 -3.03 -18.43
N LYS A 207 8.72 -3.09 -17.68
CA LYS A 207 7.40 -3.50 -18.24
C LYS A 207 6.97 -2.65 -19.44
N ASN A 208 7.27 -1.35 -19.40
CA ASN A 208 6.91 -0.42 -20.47
C ASN A 208 7.67 -0.71 -21.78
N ASP A 209 8.91 -1.18 -21.70
CA ASP A 209 9.72 -1.46 -22.89
C ASP A 209 9.23 -2.73 -23.60
N ILE A 210 8.81 -3.73 -22.84
CA ILE A 210 8.16 -4.93 -23.39
C ILE A 210 6.81 -4.55 -24.02
N ALA A 211 6.02 -3.68 -23.39
CA ALA A 211 4.74 -3.22 -23.94
C ALA A 211 4.91 -2.50 -25.28
N LYS A 212 5.87 -1.59 -25.38
CA LYS A 212 6.22 -0.89 -26.63
C LYS A 212 6.67 -1.85 -27.73
N ALA A 213 7.53 -2.82 -27.40
CA ALA A 213 7.96 -3.82 -28.38
C ALA A 213 6.79 -4.64 -28.94
N VAL A 214 5.81 -4.99 -28.10
CA VAL A 214 4.57 -5.66 -28.54
C VAL A 214 3.71 -4.75 -29.40
N GLU A 215 3.59 -3.47 -29.04
CA GLU A 215 2.83 -2.48 -29.80
C GLU A 215 3.39 -2.29 -31.22
N GLU A 216 4.69 -2.04 -31.33
CA GLU A 216 5.37 -1.79 -32.61
C GLU A 216 5.25 -2.97 -33.58
N GLU A 217 5.44 -4.20 -33.11
CA GLU A 217 5.33 -5.40 -33.94
C GLU A 217 3.88 -5.70 -34.32
N LEU A 218 2.95 -5.52 -33.38
CA LEU A 218 1.53 -5.76 -33.63
C LEU A 218 0.95 -4.73 -34.60
N GLU A 219 1.32 -3.44 -34.49
CA GLU A 219 0.87 -2.38 -35.39
C GLU A 219 1.33 -2.63 -36.84
N LYS A 220 2.60 -3.00 -37.03
CA LYS A 220 3.14 -3.38 -38.35
C LYS A 220 2.36 -4.53 -38.99
N ALA A 221 2.07 -5.58 -38.23
CA ALA A 221 1.37 -6.76 -38.73
C ALA A 221 -0.13 -6.51 -38.96
N MET A 222 -0.80 -5.80 -38.04
CA MET A 222 -2.26 -5.66 -38.02
C MET A 222 -2.78 -4.55 -38.93
N SER A 223 -1.96 -3.54 -39.24
CA SER A 223 -2.31 -2.46 -40.17
C SER A 223 -2.67 -2.96 -41.58
N ALA A 224 -2.05 -4.06 -42.03
CA ALA A 224 -2.33 -4.72 -43.32
C ALA A 224 -3.74 -5.34 -43.39
N TYR A 225 -4.31 -5.67 -42.23
CA TYR A 225 -5.63 -6.28 -42.08
C TYR A 225 -6.74 -5.28 -41.72
N GLY A 226 -6.42 -3.97 -41.63
CA GLY A 226 -7.42 -2.93 -41.32
C GLY A 226 -7.75 -2.80 -39.82
N LEU A 227 -6.88 -3.32 -38.97
CA LEU A 227 -6.99 -3.21 -37.51
C LEU A 227 -5.99 -2.17 -37.01
N GLU A 228 -6.44 -1.31 -36.09
CA GLU A 228 -5.63 -0.31 -35.41
C GLU A 228 -5.46 -0.74 -33.96
N ILE A 229 -4.22 -0.76 -33.49
CA ILE A 229 -3.87 -1.01 -32.10
C ILE A 229 -3.91 0.33 -31.38
N VAL A 230 -4.76 0.45 -30.36
CA VAL A 230 -4.93 1.69 -29.59
C VAL A 230 -3.89 1.77 -28.48
N GLN A 231 -3.73 0.67 -27.74
CA GLN A 231 -2.79 0.59 -26.64
C GLN A 231 -2.50 -0.86 -26.27
N THR A 232 -1.25 -1.14 -25.92
CA THR A 232 -0.84 -2.40 -25.28
C THR A 232 -0.40 -2.13 -23.85
N LEU A 233 -0.84 -2.97 -22.92
CA LEU A 233 -0.52 -2.83 -21.50
C LEU A 233 -0.10 -4.18 -20.94
N ILE A 234 1.01 -4.23 -20.22
CA ILE A 234 1.37 -5.39 -19.40
C ILE A 234 0.75 -5.19 -18.02
N VAL A 235 -0.27 -5.97 -17.73
CA VAL A 235 -1.05 -5.90 -16.49
C VAL A 235 -0.24 -6.47 -15.34
N ASP A 236 0.28 -7.68 -15.50
CA ASP A 236 1.10 -8.31 -14.47
C ASP A 236 2.12 -9.33 -15.03
N ILE A 237 3.14 -9.62 -14.23
CA ILE A 237 4.14 -10.66 -14.46
C ILE A 237 4.18 -11.51 -13.19
N GLU A 238 3.71 -12.74 -13.28
CA GLU A 238 3.56 -13.61 -12.13
C GLU A 238 4.54 -14.79 -12.17
N PRO A 239 5.60 -14.79 -11.34
CA PRO A 239 6.40 -15.99 -11.12
C PRO A 239 5.66 -17.05 -10.29
N ASP A 240 6.21 -18.27 -10.27
CA ASP A 240 5.74 -19.33 -9.39
C ASP A 240 5.70 -18.86 -7.92
N THR A 241 4.65 -19.27 -7.21
CA THR A 241 4.44 -19.06 -5.77
C THR A 241 5.66 -19.39 -4.91
N HIS A 242 6.42 -20.45 -5.25
CA HIS A 242 7.63 -20.82 -4.52
C HIS A 242 8.74 -19.76 -4.65
N VAL A 243 8.93 -19.24 -5.87
CA VAL A 243 9.92 -18.20 -6.14
C VAL A 243 9.50 -16.88 -5.50
N LYS A 244 8.21 -16.51 -5.61
CA LYS A 244 7.64 -15.32 -4.94
C LYS A 244 7.90 -15.36 -3.43
N ARG A 245 7.67 -16.50 -2.78
CA ARG A 245 7.92 -16.66 -1.34
C ARG A 245 9.41 -16.51 -1.00
N ALA A 246 10.28 -17.20 -1.73
CA ALA A 246 11.72 -17.14 -1.50
C ALA A 246 12.28 -15.71 -1.67
N MET A 247 11.86 -14.99 -2.72
CA MET A 247 12.25 -13.59 -2.92
C MET A 247 11.78 -12.69 -1.78
N ASN A 248 10.53 -12.87 -1.31
CA ASN A 248 10.01 -12.11 -0.18
C ASN A 248 10.78 -12.40 1.11
N GLU A 249 11.18 -13.65 1.36
CA GLU A 249 12.02 -14.03 2.50
C GLU A 249 13.43 -13.41 2.41
N ILE A 250 14.07 -13.46 1.24
CA ILE A 250 15.38 -12.84 1.01
C ILE A 250 15.32 -11.32 1.24
N ASN A 251 14.30 -10.66 0.70
CA ASN A 251 14.11 -9.22 0.86
C ASN A 251 13.81 -8.85 2.32
N ALA A 252 12.96 -9.62 3.00
CA ALA A 252 12.70 -9.41 4.43
C ALA A 252 13.98 -9.57 5.25
N ALA A 253 14.77 -10.62 5.00
CA ALA A 253 16.04 -10.84 5.69
C ALA A 253 17.06 -9.72 5.40
N ALA A 254 17.16 -9.24 4.18
CA ALA A 254 18.03 -8.11 3.82
C ALA A 254 17.62 -6.83 4.55
N ARG A 255 16.31 -6.53 4.60
CA ARG A 255 15.77 -5.38 5.36
C ARG A 255 16.03 -5.51 6.86
N LEU A 256 15.88 -6.71 7.42
CA LEU A 256 16.19 -6.99 8.82
C LEU A 256 17.67 -6.80 9.14
N ARG A 257 18.58 -7.19 8.24
CA ARG A 257 20.03 -6.97 8.41
C ARG A 257 20.38 -5.49 8.43
N VAL A 258 19.84 -4.71 7.50
CA VAL A 258 20.05 -3.25 7.47
C VAL A 258 19.51 -2.61 8.75
N ALA A 259 18.28 -2.95 9.15
CA ALA A 259 17.69 -2.42 10.38
C ALA A 259 18.47 -2.83 11.65
N ALA A 260 19.03 -4.05 11.69
CA ALA A 260 19.86 -4.50 12.80
C ALA A 260 21.18 -3.71 12.87
N ASN A 261 21.82 -3.46 11.73
CA ASN A 261 23.04 -2.67 11.67
C ASN A 261 22.79 -1.21 12.11
N GLU A 262 21.74 -0.57 11.60
CA GLU A 262 21.37 0.79 12.00
C GLU A 262 21.04 0.88 13.49
N LYS A 263 20.37 -0.13 14.05
CA LYS A 263 20.11 -0.21 15.50
C LYS A 263 21.39 -0.36 16.31
N ALA A 264 22.31 -1.21 15.87
CA ALA A 264 23.59 -1.40 16.54
C ALA A 264 24.43 -0.11 16.51
N GLU A 265 24.43 0.61 15.38
CA GLU A 265 25.08 1.92 15.25
C GLU A 265 24.42 2.97 16.16
N ALA A 266 23.09 3.03 16.18
CA ALA A 266 22.36 3.93 17.06
C ALA A 266 22.66 3.65 18.55
N GLU A 267 22.68 2.39 18.96
CA GLU A 267 23.00 2.01 20.33
C GLU A 267 24.44 2.39 20.72
N LYS A 268 25.40 2.18 19.82
CA LYS A 268 26.78 2.63 20.01
C LYS A 268 26.86 4.14 20.21
N ILE A 269 26.18 4.93 19.38
CA ILE A 269 26.16 6.39 19.49
C ILE A 269 25.53 6.81 20.82
N LEU A 270 24.41 6.18 21.21
CA LEU A 270 23.75 6.46 22.48
C LEU A 270 24.64 6.17 23.68
N GLN A 271 25.36 5.03 23.69
CA GLN A 271 26.26 4.67 24.78
C GLN A 271 27.44 5.65 24.89
N ILE A 272 28.05 6.03 23.77
CA ILE A 272 29.14 7.03 23.74
C ILE A 272 28.65 8.37 24.26
N LYS A 273 27.51 8.86 23.74
CA LYS A 273 26.94 10.15 24.15
C LYS A 273 26.56 10.18 25.62
N LYS A 274 26.08 9.06 26.16
CA LYS A 274 25.80 8.92 27.59
C LYS A 274 27.09 9.00 28.43
N ALA A 275 28.14 8.30 28.02
CA ALA A 275 29.43 8.34 28.71
C ALA A 275 30.07 9.74 28.66
N GLU A 276 30.00 10.42 27.50
CA GLU A 276 30.44 11.81 27.34
C GLU A 276 29.66 12.74 28.28
N GLY A 277 28.33 12.64 28.31
CA GLY A 277 27.49 13.44 29.20
C GLY A 277 27.76 13.20 30.68
N GLU A 278 28.02 11.96 31.09
CA GLU A 278 28.40 11.63 32.48
C GLU A 278 29.77 12.20 32.85
N ALA A 279 30.75 12.13 31.94
CA ALA A 279 32.08 12.70 32.15
C ALA A 279 32.02 14.23 32.26
N GLU A 280 31.29 14.88 31.34
CA GLU A 280 31.10 16.34 31.33
C GLU A 280 30.34 16.81 32.58
N SER A 281 29.28 16.10 32.98
CA SER A 281 28.53 16.40 34.20
C SER A 281 29.41 16.33 35.45
N LYS A 282 30.24 15.29 35.60
CA LYS A 282 31.19 15.18 36.72
C LYS A 282 32.24 16.28 36.70
N TYR A 283 32.76 16.62 35.52
CA TYR A 283 33.72 17.71 35.36
C TYR A 283 33.12 19.06 35.77
N LEU A 284 31.93 19.38 35.26
CA LEU A 284 31.21 20.61 35.60
C LEU A 284 30.85 20.67 37.08
N SER A 285 30.46 19.54 37.69
CA SER A 285 30.21 19.46 39.13
C SER A 285 31.48 19.73 39.94
N GLY A 286 32.62 19.12 39.58
CA GLY A 286 33.90 19.36 40.25
C GLY A 286 34.36 20.82 40.13
N LEU A 287 34.22 21.40 38.93
CA LEU A 287 34.52 22.81 38.68
C LEU A 287 33.60 23.74 39.49
N GLY A 288 32.31 23.39 39.60
CA GLY A 288 31.34 24.11 40.42
C GLY A 288 31.75 24.15 41.89
N ILE A 289 32.13 23.00 42.46
CA ILE A 289 32.60 22.92 43.86
C ILE A 289 33.88 23.73 44.05
N ALA A 290 34.84 23.63 43.13
CA ALA A 290 36.09 24.39 43.22
C ALA A 290 35.85 25.90 43.18
N ARG A 291 35.02 26.38 42.24
CA ARG A 291 34.63 27.79 42.14
C ARG A 291 33.85 28.25 43.36
N GLN A 292 32.94 27.43 43.88
CA GLN A 292 32.19 27.72 45.11
C GLN A 292 33.15 27.87 46.29
N ARG A 293 34.12 26.96 46.46
CA ARG A 293 35.13 27.06 47.52
C ARG A 293 35.98 28.32 47.40
N GLN A 294 36.39 28.68 46.18
CA GLN A 294 37.15 29.90 45.95
C GLN A 294 36.34 31.15 46.33
N ALA A 295 35.09 31.24 45.89
CA ALA A 295 34.20 32.35 46.24
C ALA A 295 33.96 32.47 47.76
N ILE A 296 33.87 31.35 48.48
CA ILE A 296 33.76 31.34 49.95
C ILE A 296 35.04 31.90 50.59
N VAL A 297 36.22 31.47 50.14
CA VAL A 297 37.50 31.96 50.67
C VAL A 297 37.68 33.45 50.40
N ASP A 298 37.38 33.90 49.19
CA ASP A 298 37.48 35.31 48.81
C ASP A 298 36.49 36.17 49.63
N GLY A 299 35.23 35.75 49.73
CA GLY A 299 34.22 36.44 50.54
C GLY A 299 34.58 36.50 52.03
N LEU A 300 35.17 35.43 52.57
CA LEU A 300 35.67 35.42 53.94
C LEU A 300 36.84 36.39 54.13
N ARG A 301 37.80 36.39 53.19
CA ARG A 301 38.94 37.32 53.21
C ARG A 301 38.47 38.76 53.23
N ASP A 302 37.53 39.11 52.36
CA ASP A 302 36.98 40.46 52.26
C ASP A 302 36.21 40.84 53.56
N SER A 303 35.49 39.88 54.15
CA SER A 303 34.81 40.07 55.44
C SER A 303 35.80 40.33 56.59
N VAL A 304 36.93 39.61 56.62
CA VAL A 304 38.00 39.81 57.62
C VAL A 304 38.63 41.21 57.48
N LEU A 305 38.93 41.65 56.25
CA LEU A 305 39.48 42.98 55.99
C LEU A 305 38.51 44.09 56.41
N ALA A 306 37.23 43.98 56.03
CA ALA A 306 36.21 44.96 56.38
C ALA A 306 35.98 45.08 57.90
N PHE A 307 36.02 43.97 58.65
CA PHE A 307 35.90 44.01 60.11
C PHE A 307 37.12 44.63 60.79
N SER A 308 38.32 44.35 60.27
CA SER A 308 39.57 44.90 60.80
C SER A 308 39.67 46.42 60.64
N GLU A 309 39.06 46.99 59.60
CA GLU A 309 39.06 48.45 59.36
C GLU A 309 38.03 49.20 60.22
N ASN A 310 36.86 48.59 60.49
CA ASN A 310 35.72 49.27 61.12
C ASN A 310 35.66 49.13 62.65
N VAL A 311 36.43 48.22 63.26
CA VAL A 311 36.44 47.99 64.72
C VAL A 311 37.87 48.12 65.26
N PRO A 312 38.24 49.23 65.93
CA PRO A 312 39.58 49.40 66.47
C PRO A 312 39.80 48.53 67.72
N GLY A 313 40.77 47.62 67.67
CA GLY A 313 41.23 46.81 68.82
C GLY A 313 41.05 45.29 68.69
N THR A 314 40.42 44.80 67.62
CA THR A 314 40.29 43.35 67.36
C THR A 314 41.50 42.80 66.61
N THR A 315 42.06 41.69 67.09
CA THR A 315 43.15 41.02 66.38
C THR A 315 42.60 40.06 65.33
N ALA A 316 43.37 39.79 64.26
CA ALA A 316 42.97 38.81 63.23
C ALA A 316 42.66 37.41 63.79
N LYS A 317 43.16 37.09 65.00
CA LYS A 317 42.85 35.85 65.72
C LYS A 317 41.41 35.81 66.24
N ASP A 318 40.89 36.91 66.76
CA ASP A 318 39.53 36.96 67.32
C ASP A 318 38.46 36.82 66.22
N ILE A 319 38.74 37.36 65.02
CA ILE A 319 37.85 37.25 63.86
C ILE A 319 37.83 35.80 63.34
N MET A 320 38.98 35.14 63.25
CA MET A 320 39.05 33.74 62.84
C MET A 320 38.34 32.80 63.83
N ASP A 321 38.43 33.08 65.13
CA ASP A 321 37.70 32.32 66.17
C ASP A 321 36.18 32.50 66.04
N MET A 322 35.71 33.71 65.73
CA MET A 322 34.29 33.94 65.47
C MET A 322 33.80 33.22 64.20
N VAL A 323 34.61 33.19 63.13
CA VAL A 323 34.30 32.47 61.88
C VAL A 323 34.20 30.96 62.12
N LEU A 324 35.13 30.37 62.87
CA LEU A 324 35.10 28.95 63.23
C LEU A 324 33.83 28.57 64.01
N VAL A 325 33.39 29.45 64.92
CA VAL A 325 32.14 29.26 65.66
C VAL A 325 30.93 29.33 64.73
N THR A 326 30.89 30.27 63.78
CA THR A 326 29.79 30.35 62.81
C THR A 326 29.74 29.13 61.87
N GLN A 327 30.88 28.67 61.34
CA GLN A 327 30.94 27.43 60.54
C GLN A 327 30.52 26.20 61.35
N TYR A 328 30.86 26.13 62.63
CA TYR A 328 30.37 25.07 63.51
C TYR A 328 28.84 25.05 63.63
N PHE A 329 28.20 26.21 63.77
CA PHE A 329 26.73 26.29 63.80
C PHE A 329 26.08 26.03 62.44
N ASP A 330 26.68 26.51 61.34
CA ASP A 330 26.17 26.26 59.99
C ASP A 330 26.29 24.77 59.60
N THR A 331 27.40 24.11 59.93
CA THR A 331 27.55 22.66 59.75
C THR A 331 26.52 21.88 60.57
N MET A 332 26.27 22.28 61.83
CA MET A 332 25.18 21.69 62.62
C MET A 332 23.80 21.92 61.97
N LYS A 333 23.55 23.09 61.40
CA LYS A 333 22.30 23.40 60.70
C LYS A 333 22.13 22.58 59.41
N GLU A 334 23.18 22.42 58.60
CA GLU A 334 23.16 21.56 57.41
C GLU A 334 22.92 20.09 57.79
N ILE A 335 23.62 19.57 58.80
CA ILE A 335 23.45 18.20 59.30
C ILE A 335 22.01 18.00 59.83
N GLY A 336 21.46 18.99 60.52
CA GLY A 336 20.07 18.97 61.01
C GLY A 336 19.02 19.08 59.90
N SER A 337 19.34 19.73 58.79
CA SER A 337 18.43 19.88 57.63
C SER A 337 18.48 18.70 56.65
N SER A 338 19.61 18.00 56.57
CA SER A 338 19.78 16.81 55.75
C SER A 338 19.11 15.61 56.45
N SER A 339 17.94 15.24 55.95
CA SER A 339 17.01 14.22 56.49
C SER A 339 17.55 12.80 56.79
N LYS A 340 18.86 12.54 56.63
CA LYS A 340 19.48 11.22 56.81
C LYS A 340 20.28 11.05 58.11
N SER A 341 20.48 12.09 58.91
CA SER A 341 21.20 11.98 60.19
C SER A 341 20.22 11.85 61.36
N SER A 342 20.19 10.70 62.03
CA SER A 342 19.14 10.36 63.01
C SER A 342 19.47 10.72 64.47
N ALA A 343 20.73 11.02 64.82
CA ALA A 343 21.12 11.52 66.15
C ALA A 343 22.50 12.22 66.11
N VAL A 344 22.60 13.44 66.63
CA VAL A 344 23.86 14.21 66.77
C VAL A 344 24.04 14.59 68.23
N PHE A 345 25.13 14.16 68.86
CA PHE A 345 25.45 14.50 70.26
C PHE A 345 26.30 15.77 70.29
N ILE A 346 25.73 16.84 70.85
CA ILE A 346 26.40 18.13 71.01
C ILE A 346 26.90 18.27 72.46
N PRO A 347 28.21 18.48 72.70
CA PRO A 347 28.72 18.78 74.03
C PRO A 347 28.21 20.18 74.46
N HIS A 348 27.42 20.24 75.54
CA HIS A 348 26.65 21.43 75.95
C HIS A 348 27.27 22.19 77.13
N GLY A 349 28.59 22.10 77.31
CA GLY A 349 29.31 22.85 78.34
C GLY A 349 29.76 24.24 77.86
N PRO A 350 29.77 25.28 78.72
CA PRO A 350 30.27 26.62 78.36
C PRO A 350 31.76 26.65 77.99
N GLY A 351 32.54 25.62 78.36
CA GLY A 351 33.92 25.42 77.90
C GLY A 351 34.05 24.64 76.59
N ALA A 352 33.01 23.90 76.15
CA ALA A 352 33.11 22.97 75.03
C ALA A 352 33.46 23.66 73.71
N VAL A 353 32.95 24.87 73.47
CA VAL A 353 33.27 25.64 72.26
C VAL A 353 34.72 26.11 72.26
N LYS A 354 35.26 26.49 73.43
CA LYS A 354 36.68 26.88 73.58
C LYS A 354 37.60 25.67 73.41
N ASP A 355 37.22 24.52 73.97
CA ASP A 355 37.97 23.27 73.85
C ASP A 355 37.95 22.76 72.40
N ILE A 356 36.82 22.85 71.70
CA ILE A 356 36.73 22.50 70.28
C ILE A 356 37.59 23.45 69.44
N ALA A 357 37.52 24.77 69.69
CA ALA A 357 38.33 25.75 68.97
C ALA A 357 39.84 25.54 69.24
N SER A 358 40.24 25.21 70.47
CA SER A 358 41.66 24.92 70.78
C SER A 358 42.11 23.62 70.15
N GLN A 359 41.30 22.55 70.18
CA GLN A 359 41.60 21.26 69.57
C GLN A 359 41.75 21.36 68.04
N ILE A 360 40.87 22.11 67.37
CA ILE A 360 40.97 22.35 65.92
C ILE A 360 42.27 23.11 65.59
N ARG A 361 42.62 24.11 66.41
CA ARG A 361 43.83 24.91 66.23
C ARG A 361 45.11 24.10 66.46
N GLU A 362 45.18 23.33 67.55
CA GLU A 362 46.30 22.43 67.82
C GLU A 362 46.44 21.36 66.73
N GLY A 363 45.33 20.79 66.27
CA GLY A 363 45.33 19.84 65.15
C GLY A 363 45.89 20.43 63.85
N LEU A 364 45.51 21.66 63.50
CA LEU A 364 46.04 22.36 62.31
C LEU A 364 47.52 22.71 62.45
N LEU A 365 47.95 23.19 63.62
CA LEU A 365 49.37 23.50 63.89
C LEU A 365 50.23 22.23 63.83
N GLN A 366 49.73 21.12 64.39
CA GLN A 366 50.41 19.84 64.38
C GLN A 366 50.48 19.24 62.97
N ALA A 367 49.41 19.37 62.16
CA ALA A 367 49.42 18.99 60.75
C ALA A 367 50.44 19.81 59.93
N SER A 368 50.50 21.13 60.12
CA SER A 368 51.47 21.99 59.43
C SER A 368 52.94 21.69 59.79
N SER A 369 53.18 21.19 61.00
CA SER A 369 54.52 20.77 61.44
C SER A 369 55.00 19.45 60.82
N VAL A 370 54.07 18.62 60.33
CA VAL A 370 54.36 17.34 59.67
C VAL A 370 54.58 17.52 58.16
N GLU A 371 54.01 18.56 57.55
CA GLU A 371 54.14 18.83 56.10
C GLU A 371 55.51 19.45 55.70
N HIS A 372 56.29 19.89 56.70
CA HIS A 372 57.63 20.48 56.54
C HIS A 372 58.79 19.60 57.05
N ALA A 373 58.51 18.34 57.41
CA ALA A 373 59.49 17.30 57.73
C ALA A 373 59.46 16.21 56.65
#